data_AF-A0A2H5XD01-F1
#
_entry.id   AF-A0A2H5XD01-F1
#
_cell.length_a   1.000
_cell.length_b   1.000
_cell.length_c   1.000
_cell.angle_alpha   90.00
_cell.angle_beta   90.00
_cell.angle_gamma   90.00
#
_symmetry.space_group_name_H-M   'P 1'
#
loop_
_entity.id
_entity.type
_entity.pdbx_description
1 polymer ?
#
loop_
_entity_poly.entity_id
_entity_poly.type
_entity_poly.pdbx_seq_one_letter_code
_entity_poly.pdbx_strand_id
1 'polypeptide(L)'
;MAQFKQDLCWWCFARQGVDPKRLIQEAKAIGYAGFELVPREWWDAIKDAGLEIVTIGGHNSLTDGLNRKENHTRIEDEILRNLELAKQYGIKTLICFSGNRRGLSDAEGIENTAEGLRRVAKAAEEAGVTLALEVLNSKVDHKDYHADRTWWAVEVCKRVNSPRVRVLYDIYHMQIMEGDVIRTIRDNFQWIAHFHTAGNPGRRDLDDEQELNYRGIMKAIASLGYTGYVGQEFIPKGDVFAAIRHAFEVCSV
;
A
#
# COMPACT_ATOMS: atom_id res chain seq x y z
N MET A 1 5.22 21.66 -8.61
CA MET A 1 4.95 20.27 -9.02
C MET A 1 5.10 19.41 -7.79
N ALA A 2 4.13 18.53 -7.53
CA ALA A 2 4.20 17.55 -6.46
C ALA A 2 5.52 16.74 -6.55
N GLN A 3 6.07 16.39 -5.39
CA GLN A 3 7.35 15.68 -5.29
C GLN A 3 7.18 14.17 -5.17
N PHE A 4 5.96 13.67 -4.96
CA PHE A 4 5.72 12.23 -4.89
C PHE A 4 5.70 11.61 -6.29
N LYS A 5 6.00 10.32 -6.34
CA LYS A 5 5.96 9.48 -7.54
C LYS A 5 4.64 8.72 -7.58
N GLN A 6 4.25 8.27 -8.75
CA GLN A 6 3.12 7.36 -8.94
C GLN A 6 3.61 6.04 -9.49
N ASP A 7 2.91 4.96 -9.16
CA ASP A 7 3.21 3.60 -9.60
C ASP A 7 1.92 2.80 -9.78
N LEU A 8 2.04 1.56 -10.26
CA LEU A 8 0.90 0.70 -10.57
C LEU A 8 0.94 -0.61 -9.78
N CYS A 9 -0.16 -0.96 -9.14
CA CYS A 9 -0.30 -2.28 -8.54
C CYS A 9 -0.51 -3.36 -9.61
N TRP A 10 0.45 -4.27 -9.77
CA TRP A 10 0.56 -5.14 -10.93
C TRP A 10 -0.71 -5.96 -11.21
N TRP A 11 -1.27 -6.57 -10.17
CA TRP A 11 -2.38 -7.50 -10.30
C TRP A 11 -3.66 -6.82 -10.80
N CYS A 12 -3.82 -5.52 -10.56
CA CYS A 12 -4.98 -4.74 -11.00
C CYS A 12 -5.06 -4.66 -12.53
N PHE A 13 -3.91 -4.59 -13.20
CA PHE A 13 -3.82 -4.31 -14.64
C PHE A 13 -3.38 -5.54 -15.44
N ALA A 14 -2.35 -6.25 -15.00
CA ALA A 14 -1.82 -7.40 -15.73
C ALA A 14 -2.82 -8.57 -15.84
N ARG A 15 -3.78 -8.66 -14.91
CA ARG A 15 -4.84 -9.68 -14.95
C ARG A 15 -6.02 -9.32 -15.88
N GLN A 16 -6.00 -8.13 -16.49
CA GLN A 16 -7.06 -7.68 -17.40
C GLN A 16 -6.81 -8.10 -18.86
N GLY A 17 -5.98 -9.12 -19.09
CA GLY A 17 -5.72 -9.66 -20.42
C GLY A 17 -4.77 -8.84 -21.31
N VAL A 18 -4.04 -7.88 -20.72
CA VAL A 18 -2.99 -7.14 -21.45
C VAL A 18 -1.66 -7.90 -21.43
N ASP A 19 -0.86 -7.71 -22.48
CA ASP A 19 0.54 -8.20 -22.49
C ASP A 19 1.35 -7.46 -21.41
N PRO A 20 1.94 -8.18 -20.43
CA PRO A 20 2.75 -7.57 -19.38
C PRO A 20 3.93 -6.72 -19.91
N LYS A 21 4.55 -7.10 -21.04
CA LYS A 21 5.63 -6.29 -21.63
C LYS A 21 5.12 -4.95 -22.12
N ARG A 22 3.94 -4.95 -22.75
CA ARG A 22 3.26 -3.72 -23.18
C ARG A 22 2.86 -2.86 -21.97
N LEU A 23 2.37 -3.48 -20.89
CA LEU A 23 2.06 -2.77 -19.65
C LEU A 23 3.28 -2.02 -19.09
N ILE A 24 4.44 -2.67 -19.04
CA ILE A 24 5.70 -2.05 -18.60
C ILE A 24 6.09 -0.86 -19.49
N GLN A 25 6.00 -1.02 -20.82
CA GLN A 25 6.32 0.03 -21.78
C GLN A 25 5.39 1.24 -21.67
N GLU A 26 4.08 1.00 -21.56
CA GLU A 26 3.07 2.05 -21.45
C GLU A 26 3.17 2.79 -20.12
N ALA A 27 3.38 2.08 -19.01
CA ALA A 27 3.60 2.69 -17.70
C ALA A 27 4.79 3.66 -17.73
N LYS A 28 5.92 3.22 -18.31
CA LYS A 28 7.10 4.06 -18.51
C LYS A 28 6.78 5.28 -19.39
N ALA A 29 6.07 5.08 -20.50
CA ALA A 29 5.73 6.15 -21.43
C ALA A 29 4.81 7.21 -20.83
N ILE A 30 3.92 6.83 -19.90
CA ILE A 30 3.05 7.75 -19.16
C ILE A 30 3.83 8.54 -18.10
N GLY A 31 4.86 7.93 -17.50
CA GLY A 31 5.69 8.56 -16.46
C GLY A 31 5.54 7.92 -15.08
N TYR A 32 4.92 6.74 -14.98
CA TYR A 32 4.94 5.95 -13.75
C TYR A 32 6.38 5.58 -13.38
N ALA A 33 6.68 5.58 -12.09
CA ALA A 33 8.01 5.29 -11.57
C ALA A 33 8.27 3.79 -11.41
N GLY A 34 7.22 2.97 -11.32
CA GLY A 34 7.38 1.55 -11.03
C GLY A 34 6.08 0.78 -10.90
N PHE A 35 6.23 -0.41 -10.33
CA PHE A 35 5.14 -1.34 -10.08
C PHE A 35 5.24 -1.94 -8.68
N GLU A 36 4.09 -2.41 -8.19
CA GLU A 36 3.94 -3.05 -6.88
C GLU A 36 3.41 -4.47 -7.02
N LEU A 37 3.70 -5.29 -6.01
CA LEU A 37 3.20 -6.67 -5.89
C LEU A 37 3.44 -7.49 -7.17
N VAL A 38 4.57 -7.23 -7.83
CA VAL A 38 4.95 -7.84 -9.10
C VAL A 38 5.42 -9.28 -8.87
N PRO A 39 4.94 -10.26 -9.67
CA PRO A 39 5.55 -11.59 -9.72
C PRO A 39 7.04 -11.54 -10.07
N ARG A 40 7.84 -12.41 -9.43
CA ARG A 40 9.30 -12.35 -9.45
C ARG A 40 9.89 -12.42 -10.86
N GLU A 41 9.26 -13.16 -11.75
CA GLU A 41 9.67 -13.35 -13.15
C GLU A 41 9.66 -12.06 -13.99
N TRP A 42 8.97 -11.01 -13.54
CA TRP A 42 8.91 -9.72 -14.25
C TRP A 42 9.86 -8.66 -13.69
N TRP A 43 10.53 -8.91 -12.57
CA TRP A 43 11.33 -7.88 -11.89
C TRP A 43 12.48 -7.39 -12.78
N ASP A 44 13.22 -8.31 -13.39
CA ASP A 44 14.39 -7.94 -14.21
C ASP A 44 13.93 -7.12 -15.43
N ALA A 45 12.84 -7.51 -16.09
CA ALA A 45 12.27 -6.77 -17.21
C ALA A 45 11.82 -5.34 -16.82
N ILE A 46 11.26 -5.16 -15.62
CA ILE A 46 10.88 -3.84 -15.09
C ILE A 46 12.12 -2.99 -14.81
N LYS A 47 13.14 -3.57 -14.17
CA LYS A 47 14.41 -2.89 -13.87
C LYS A 47 15.14 -2.50 -15.15
N ASP A 48 15.19 -3.39 -16.14
CA ASP A 48 15.78 -3.13 -17.46
C ASP A 48 15.04 -2.02 -18.22
N ALA A 49 13.73 -1.88 -18.00
CA ALA A 49 12.95 -0.74 -18.49
C ALA A 49 13.26 0.56 -17.75
N GLY A 50 14.05 0.55 -16.68
CA GLY A 50 14.38 1.72 -15.86
C GLY A 50 13.29 2.09 -14.85
N LEU A 51 12.41 1.14 -14.53
CA LEU A 51 11.34 1.29 -13.55
C LEU A 51 11.71 0.60 -12.23
N GLU A 52 11.00 0.96 -11.16
CA GLU A 52 11.23 0.43 -9.82
C GLU A 52 10.26 -0.71 -9.46
N ILE A 53 10.71 -1.62 -8.60
CA ILE A 53 9.80 -2.47 -7.82
C ILE A 53 9.56 -1.70 -6.52
N VAL A 54 8.39 -1.09 -6.40
CA VAL A 54 8.10 -0.07 -5.38
C VAL A 54 7.78 -0.74 -4.04
N THR A 55 6.85 -1.69 -4.06
CA THR A 55 6.45 -2.48 -2.90
C THR A 55 6.33 -3.96 -3.25
N ILE A 56 6.54 -4.81 -2.25
CA ILE A 56 6.19 -6.23 -2.28
C ILE A 56 5.46 -6.60 -0.97
N GLY A 57 4.85 -7.79 -0.92
CA GLY A 57 4.34 -8.32 0.34
C GLY A 57 5.48 -8.59 1.31
N GLY A 58 5.33 -8.14 2.56
CA GLY A 58 6.22 -8.50 3.66
C GLY A 58 5.99 -9.93 4.13
N HIS A 59 4.74 -10.39 4.11
CA HIS A 59 4.34 -11.75 4.46
C HIS A 59 3.12 -12.17 3.64
N ASN A 60 2.84 -13.48 3.58
CA ASN A 60 1.98 -14.06 2.54
C ASN A 60 0.47 -13.93 2.78
N SER A 61 0.01 -13.91 4.04
CA SER A 61 -1.42 -14.04 4.36
C SER A 61 -2.01 -12.74 4.89
N LEU A 62 -2.99 -12.22 4.16
CA LEU A 62 -3.79 -11.07 4.60
C LEU A 62 -4.65 -11.42 5.82
N THR A 63 -5.22 -12.63 5.87
CA THR A 63 -6.18 -13.05 6.90
C THR A 63 -5.51 -13.66 8.15
N ASP A 64 -4.36 -14.31 7.99
CA ASP A 64 -3.55 -14.89 9.07
C ASP A 64 -2.32 -14.02 9.31
N GLY A 65 -2.57 -12.84 9.87
CA GLY A 65 -1.60 -11.78 10.04
C GLY A 65 -1.03 -11.65 11.45
N LEU A 66 -0.42 -10.49 11.68
CA LEU A 66 0.35 -10.13 12.88
C LEU A 66 -0.48 -10.00 14.17
N ASN A 67 -1.81 -9.89 14.08
CA ASN A 67 -2.69 -9.80 15.23
C ASN A 67 -2.81 -11.11 16.03
N ARG A 68 -2.23 -12.20 15.53
CA ARG A 68 -2.19 -13.54 16.13
C ARG A 68 -0.74 -13.95 16.41
N LYS A 69 -0.42 -14.23 17.67
CA LYS A 69 0.95 -14.53 18.12
C LYS A 69 1.49 -15.83 17.52
N GLU A 70 0.61 -16.80 17.27
CA GLU A 70 0.94 -18.06 16.61
C GLU A 70 1.50 -17.88 15.19
N ASN A 71 1.23 -16.74 14.53
CA ASN A 71 1.78 -16.43 13.21
C ASN A 71 3.15 -15.75 13.26
N HIS A 72 3.58 -15.23 14.42
CA HIS A 72 4.72 -14.31 14.50
C HIS A 72 6.02 -14.90 13.98
N THR A 73 6.37 -16.13 14.38
CA THR A 73 7.61 -16.78 13.91
C THR A 73 7.61 -16.95 12.39
N ARG A 74 6.50 -17.42 11.81
CA ARG A 74 6.37 -17.57 10.36
C ARG A 74 6.50 -16.22 9.63
N ILE A 75 5.80 -15.19 10.13
CA ILE A 75 5.80 -13.85 9.53
C ILE A 75 7.17 -13.19 9.66
N GLU A 76 7.84 -13.35 10.80
CA GLU A 76 9.21 -12.90 11.01
C GLU A 76 10.16 -13.50 9.97
N ASP A 77 10.13 -14.83 9.79
CA ASP A 77 10.95 -15.51 8.79
C ASP A 77 10.65 -15.04 7.35
N GLU A 78 9.38 -14.81 7.02
CA GLU A 78 8.95 -14.28 5.72
C GLU A 78 9.47 -12.85 5.50
N ILE A 79 9.30 -11.96 6.47
CA ILE A 79 9.76 -10.57 6.40
C ILE A 79 11.27 -10.50 6.28
N LEU A 80 12.03 -11.26 7.08
CA LEU A 80 13.49 -11.26 7.02
C LEU A 80 14.01 -11.70 5.65
N ARG A 81 13.40 -12.72 5.02
CA ARG A 81 13.74 -13.11 3.64
C ARG A 81 13.41 -11.99 2.64
N ASN A 82 12.27 -11.35 2.79
CA ASN A 82 11.83 -10.27 1.90
C ASN A 82 12.65 -8.98 2.09
N LEU A 83 13.23 -8.74 3.27
CA LEU A 83 14.17 -7.64 3.49
C LEU A 83 15.47 -7.82 2.70
N GLU A 84 15.98 -9.05 2.59
CA GLU A 84 17.17 -9.33 1.77
C GLU A 84 16.88 -9.11 0.28
N LEU A 85 15.71 -9.53 -0.20
CA LEU A 85 15.25 -9.21 -1.56
C LEU A 85 15.10 -7.70 -1.76
N ALA A 86 14.55 -7.00 -0.77
CA ALA A 86 14.36 -5.56 -0.85
C ALA A 86 15.69 -4.82 -0.97
N LYS A 87 16.71 -5.21 -0.21
CA LYS A 87 18.08 -4.68 -0.35
C LYS A 87 18.63 -4.92 -1.76
N GLN A 88 18.48 -6.14 -2.28
CA GLN A 88 19.00 -6.52 -3.59
C GLN A 88 18.36 -5.72 -4.74
N TYR A 89 17.05 -5.48 -4.70
CA TYR A 89 16.31 -4.83 -5.80
C TYR A 89 16.07 -3.33 -5.58
N GLY A 90 16.43 -2.82 -4.41
CA GLY A 90 16.20 -1.43 -4.01
C GLY A 90 14.76 -1.12 -3.60
N ILE A 91 13.98 -2.13 -3.23
CA ILE A 91 12.58 -2.00 -2.80
C ILE A 91 12.55 -1.26 -1.47
N LYS A 92 11.63 -0.29 -1.32
CA LYS A 92 11.61 0.60 -0.15
C LYS A 92 10.56 0.24 0.89
N THR A 93 9.56 -0.53 0.51
CA THR A 93 8.42 -0.84 1.38
C THR A 93 8.00 -2.30 1.26
N LEU A 94 7.73 -2.93 2.42
CA LEU A 94 7.09 -4.23 2.53
C LEU A 94 5.69 -4.07 3.12
N ILE A 95 4.66 -4.51 2.41
CA ILE A 95 3.26 -4.43 2.87
C ILE A 95 3.02 -5.52 3.92
N CYS A 96 2.49 -5.12 5.08
CA CYS A 96 2.20 -6.00 6.20
C CYS A 96 0.71 -5.94 6.54
N PHE A 97 0.15 -7.08 6.92
CA PHE A 97 -1.27 -7.20 7.26
C PHE A 97 -1.48 -7.55 8.73
N SER A 98 -2.55 -6.99 9.31
CA SER A 98 -2.97 -7.32 10.67
C SER A 98 -3.53 -8.72 10.76
N GLY A 99 -4.30 -9.19 9.76
CA GLY A 99 -5.14 -10.39 9.89
C GLY A 99 -6.58 -10.07 10.28
N ASN A 100 -7.41 -11.11 10.31
CA ASN A 100 -8.80 -11.03 10.75
C ASN A 100 -8.91 -11.06 12.28
N ARG A 101 -9.89 -10.36 12.86
CA ARG A 101 -10.11 -10.30 14.32
C ARG A 101 -10.36 -11.69 14.89
N ARG A 102 -11.28 -12.46 14.28
CA ARG A 102 -11.74 -13.77 14.79
C ARG A 102 -12.03 -13.71 16.30
N GLY A 103 -12.73 -12.67 16.73
CA GLY A 103 -13.12 -12.44 18.12
C GLY A 103 -12.11 -11.72 19.03
N LEU A 104 -10.92 -11.35 18.55
CA LEU A 104 -10.00 -10.50 19.32
C LEU A 104 -10.54 -9.08 19.49
N SER A 105 -10.30 -8.49 20.66
CA SER A 105 -10.52 -7.06 20.87
C SER A 105 -9.47 -6.22 20.13
N ASP A 106 -9.79 -4.95 19.86
CA ASP A 106 -8.84 -4.01 19.25
C ASP A 106 -7.57 -3.87 20.11
N ALA A 107 -7.71 -3.81 21.44
CA ALA A 107 -6.57 -3.66 22.34
C ALA A 107 -5.59 -4.84 22.25
N GLU A 108 -6.10 -6.07 22.21
CA GLU A 108 -5.29 -7.28 22.04
C GLU A 108 -4.67 -7.36 20.65
N GLY A 109 -5.45 -7.04 19.61
CA GLY A 109 -4.95 -7.05 18.24
C GLY A 109 -3.81 -6.05 18.02
N ILE A 110 -3.94 -4.85 18.57
CA ILE A 110 -2.90 -3.82 18.53
C ILE A 110 -1.64 -4.32 19.23
N GLU A 111 -1.78 -4.88 20.43
CA GLU A 111 -0.60 -5.35 21.18
C GLU A 111 0.10 -6.50 20.47
N ASN A 112 -0.64 -7.50 20.01
CA ASN A 112 -0.09 -8.63 19.27
C ASN A 112 0.60 -8.16 17.98
N THR A 113 -0.01 -7.25 17.24
CA THR A 113 0.55 -6.72 16.00
C THR A 113 1.83 -5.93 16.26
N ALA A 114 1.83 -5.08 17.29
CA ALA A 114 3.02 -4.34 17.69
C ALA A 114 4.15 -5.27 18.15
N GLU A 115 3.85 -6.31 18.95
CA GLU A 115 4.82 -7.33 19.34
C GLU A 115 5.44 -8.04 18.13
N GLY A 116 4.62 -8.46 17.17
CA GLY A 116 5.09 -9.11 15.94
C GLY A 116 6.00 -8.21 15.11
N LEU A 117 5.64 -6.94 14.93
CA LEU A 117 6.44 -5.97 14.17
C LEU A 117 7.73 -5.56 14.91
N ARG A 118 7.74 -5.47 16.24
CA ARG A 118 8.94 -5.17 17.03
C ARG A 118 10.06 -6.20 16.81
N ARG A 119 9.72 -7.46 16.55
CA ARG A 119 10.70 -8.53 16.27
C ARG A 119 11.56 -8.23 15.03
N VAL A 120 10.98 -7.57 14.03
CA VAL A 120 11.63 -7.29 12.73
C VAL A 120 11.97 -5.82 12.51
N ALA A 121 11.52 -4.91 13.39
CA ALA A 121 11.70 -3.47 13.24
C ALA A 121 13.17 -3.06 13.10
N LYS A 122 14.07 -3.62 13.94
CA LYS A 122 15.50 -3.33 13.86
C LYS A 122 16.12 -3.77 12.53
N ALA A 123 15.75 -4.96 12.04
CA ALA A 123 16.23 -5.44 10.74
C ALA A 123 15.74 -4.55 9.59
N ALA A 124 14.50 -4.06 9.67
CA ALA A 124 13.94 -3.12 8.70
C ALA A 124 14.66 -1.76 8.73
N GLU A 125 15.01 -1.25 9.92
CA GLU A 125 15.85 -0.06 10.10
C GLU A 125 17.23 -0.21 9.46
N GLU A 126 17.93 -1.30 9.75
CA GLU A 126 19.24 -1.60 9.17
C GLU A 126 19.18 -1.79 7.65
N ALA A 127 18.08 -2.33 7.13
CA ALA A 127 17.83 -2.45 5.70
C ALA A 127 17.44 -1.12 5.03
N GLY A 128 17.03 -0.11 5.80
CA GLY A 128 16.45 1.11 5.28
C GLY A 128 15.10 0.89 4.56
N VAL A 129 14.37 -0.16 4.94
CA VAL A 129 13.09 -0.57 4.34
C VAL A 129 11.96 -0.31 5.33
N THR A 130 10.83 0.18 4.85
CA THR A 130 9.65 0.44 5.68
C THR A 130 8.72 -0.78 5.67
N LEU A 131 8.29 -1.24 6.85
CA LEU A 131 7.16 -2.15 7.02
C LEU A 131 5.88 -1.32 7.09
N ALA A 132 5.05 -1.39 6.06
CA ALA A 132 3.83 -0.60 5.96
C ALA A 132 2.61 -1.47 6.31
N LEU A 133 2.02 -1.23 7.47
CA LEU A 133 0.79 -1.87 7.90
C LEU A 133 -0.39 -1.28 7.12
N GLU A 134 -1.04 -2.09 6.30
CA GLU A 134 -2.12 -1.62 5.44
C GLU A 134 -3.46 -1.60 6.16
N VAL A 135 -4.17 -0.47 6.01
CA VAL A 135 -5.55 -0.33 6.47
C VAL A 135 -6.53 -0.70 5.37
N LEU A 136 -7.42 -1.66 5.65
CA LEU A 136 -8.36 -2.22 4.68
C LEU A 136 -9.81 -2.13 5.20
N ASN A 137 -10.78 -1.98 4.30
CA ASN A 137 -12.17 -1.88 4.73
C ASN A 137 -12.72 -3.26 5.15
N SER A 138 -13.38 -3.33 6.30
CA SER A 138 -14.08 -4.53 6.76
C SER A 138 -15.57 -4.55 6.43
N LYS A 139 -16.08 -3.47 5.85
CA LYS A 139 -17.49 -3.29 5.52
C LYS A 139 -17.87 -3.98 4.22
N VAL A 140 -17.00 -3.94 3.20
CA VAL A 140 -17.32 -4.41 1.83
C VAL A 140 -16.39 -5.54 1.42
N ASP A 141 -15.07 -5.34 1.51
CA ASP A 141 -14.10 -6.20 0.82
C ASP A 141 -13.43 -7.21 1.75
N HIS A 142 -13.07 -6.81 2.98
CA HIS A 142 -12.30 -7.64 3.90
C HIS A 142 -13.03 -7.84 5.23
N LYS A 143 -14.20 -8.48 5.18
CA LYS A 143 -15.00 -8.78 6.38
C LYS A 143 -14.11 -9.35 7.48
N ASP A 144 -14.24 -8.78 8.68
CA ASP A 144 -13.49 -9.14 9.89
C ASP A 144 -12.01 -8.67 9.93
N TYR A 145 -11.50 -7.91 8.95
CA TYR A 145 -10.12 -7.39 8.99
C TYR A 145 -9.88 -6.45 10.17
N HIS A 146 -8.78 -6.63 10.89
CA HIS A 146 -8.56 -5.97 12.19
C HIS A 146 -8.11 -4.51 12.05
N ALA A 147 -7.12 -4.22 11.22
CA ALA A 147 -6.65 -2.85 10.95
C ALA A 147 -7.59 -2.11 9.97
N ASP A 148 -8.88 -2.03 10.29
CA ASP A 148 -9.89 -1.41 9.44
C ASP A 148 -10.23 0.04 9.79
N ARG A 149 -9.38 0.67 10.62
CA ARG A 149 -9.42 2.09 11.00
C ARG A 149 -8.02 2.65 11.10
N THR A 150 -7.87 3.91 10.71
CA THR A 150 -6.60 4.65 10.75
C THR A 150 -6.02 4.70 12.16
N TRP A 151 -6.86 5.00 13.16
CA TRP A 151 -6.40 5.12 14.55
C TRP A 151 -5.78 3.83 15.09
N TRP A 152 -6.28 2.67 14.64
CA TRP A 152 -5.81 1.36 15.07
C TRP A 152 -4.40 1.10 14.57
N ALA A 153 -4.15 1.33 13.27
CA ALA A 153 -2.83 1.15 12.68
C ALA A 153 -1.81 2.17 13.21
N VAL A 154 -2.22 3.43 13.42
CA VAL A 154 -1.39 4.46 14.04
C VAL A 154 -0.99 4.08 15.47
N GLU A 155 -1.90 3.52 16.25
CA GLU A 155 -1.59 3.06 17.61
C GLU A 155 -0.57 1.91 17.59
N VAL A 156 -0.65 0.98 16.64
CA VAL A 156 0.39 -0.03 16.42
C VAL A 156 1.74 0.64 16.14
N CYS A 157 1.81 1.60 15.20
CA CYS A 157 3.05 2.29 14.87
C CYS A 157 3.68 3.01 16.09
N LYS A 158 2.85 3.66 16.92
CA LYS A 158 3.29 4.29 18.18
C LYS A 158 3.89 3.27 19.15
N ARG A 159 3.25 2.11 19.32
CA ARG A 159 3.72 1.06 20.24
C ARG A 159 4.96 0.31 19.75
N VAL A 160 5.18 0.25 18.45
CA VAL A 160 6.43 -0.28 17.88
C VAL A 160 7.55 0.76 18.02
N ASN A 161 7.23 2.04 17.87
CA ASN A 161 8.15 3.16 18.02
C ASN A 161 9.41 3.05 17.15
N SER A 162 9.26 2.57 15.91
CA SER A 162 10.33 2.50 14.92
C SER A 162 10.07 3.50 13.79
N PRO A 163 11.09 4.19 13.25
CA PRO A 163 10.94 5.01 12.05
C PRO A 163 10.57 4.21 10.79
N ARG A 164 10.74 2.88 10.81
CA ARG A 164 10.46 1.98 9.69
C ARG A 164 9.20 1.17 9.84
N VAL A 165 8.36 1.44 10.85
CA VAL A 165 7.02 0.86 10.93
C VAL A 165 5.99 1.97 10.77
N ARG A 166 5.25 1.92 9.66
CA ARG A 166 4.36 2.99 9.20
C ARG A 166 3.07 2.41 8.65
N VAL A 167 2.14 3.28 8.28
CA VAL A 167 0.85 2.92 7.68
C VAL A 167 0.97 2.98 6.16
N LEU A 168 0.42 1.97 5.48
CA LEU A 168 -0.04 2.11 4.11
C LEU A 168 -1.51 2.56 4.17
N TYR A 169 -1.76 3.79 3.73
CA TYR A 169 -3.10 4.38 3.75
C TYR A 169 -3.77 4.18 2.39
N ASP A 170 -4.55 3.11 2.25
CA ASP A 170 -5.44 2.96 1.08
C ASP A 170 -6.65 3.89 1.26
N ILE A 171 -6.72 4.87 0.38
CA ILE A 171 -7.72 5.95 0.42
C ILE A 171 -9.12 5.40 0.14
N TYR A 172 -9.25 4.41 -0.74
CA TYR A 172 -10.54 3.79 -1.06
C TYR A 172 -11.09 3.04 0.16
N HIS A 173 -10.23 2.28 0.85
CA HIS A 173 -10.64 1.56 2.05
C HIS A 173 -11.06 2.52 3.17
N MET A 174 -10.31 3.59 3.40
CA MET A 174 -10.64 4.55 4.45
C MET A 174 -11.83 5.44 4.11
N GLN A 175 -12.10 5.71 2.84
CA GLN A 175 -13.35 6.34 2.44
C GLN A 175 -14.58 5.52 2.86
N ILE A 176 -14.52 4.19 2.68
CA ILE A 176 -15.62 3.29 3.04
C ILE A 176 -15.84 3.22 4.56
N MET A 177 -14.75 3.23 5.34
CA MET A 177 -14.80 3.01 6.79
C MET A 177 -14.97 4.28 7.61
N GLU A 178 -14.37 5.39 7.17
CA GLU A 178 -14.21 6.60 7.95
C GLU A 178 -14.72 7.85 7.21
N GLY A 179 -14.64 7.87 5.88
CA GLY A 179 -14.84 9.09 5.11
C GLY A 179 -13.79 10.15 5.49
N ASP A 180 -14.12 11.43 5.33
CA ASP A 180 -13.35 12.55 5.90
C ASP A 180 -11.82 12.51 5.62
N VAL A 181 -11.49 11.98 4.44
CA VAL A 181 -10.15 11.50 4.08
C VAL A 181 -9.07 12.57 4.26
N ILE A 182 -9.30 13.78 3.76
CA ILE A 182 -8.28 14.85 3.80
C ILE A 182 -7.93 15.24 5.24
N ARG A 183 -8.91 15.35 6.13
CA ARG A 183 -8.67 15.69 7.54
C ARG A 183 -7.92 14.55 8.23
N THR A 184 -8.37 13.32 8.06
CA THR A 184 -7.71 12.13 8.61
C THR A 184 -6.26 11.99 8.15
N ILE A 185 -5.97 12.21 6.87
CA ILE A 185 -4.59 12.20 6.35
C ILE A 185 -3.75 13.29 7.02
N ARG A 186 -4.25 14.52 7.14
CA ARG A 186 -3.51 15.63 7.76
C ARG A 186 -3.14 15.35 9.21
N ASP A 187 -4.07 14.79 9.97
CA ASP A 187 -3.87 14.52 11.40
C ASP A 187 -2.88 13.37 11.65
N ASN A 188 -2.70 12.48 10.67
CA ASN A 188 -1.91 11.26 10.80
C ASN A 188 -0.70 11.18 9.86
N PHE A 189 -0.42 12.23 9.09
CA PHE A 189 0.56 12.21 7.99
C PHE A 189 1.94 11.67 8.38
N GLN A 190 2.43 12.02 9.57
CA GLN A 190 3.72 11.55 10.11
C GLN A 190 3.83 10.03 10.25
N TRP A 191 2.71 9.32 10.26
CA TRP A 191 2.63 7.87 10.38
C TRP A 191 2.42 7.16 9.04
N ILE A 192 2.11 7.88 7.97
CA ILE A 192 1.81 7.30 6.66
C ILE A 192 3.08 7.30 5.81
N ALA A 193 3.42 6.14 5.24
CA ALA A 193 4.59 5.99 4.37
C ALA A 193 4.23 5.74 2.90
N HIS A 194 2.99 5.34 2.64
CA HIS A 194 2.55 4.91 1.33
C HIS A 194 1.05 5.11 1.17
N PHE A 195 0.59 5.39 -0.05
CA PHE A 195 -0.84 5.57 -0.36
C PHE A 195 -1.25 4.66 -1.51
N HIS A 196 -2.43 4.06 -1.41
CA HIS A 196 -3.11 3.46 -2.56
C HIS A 196 -4.36 4.26 -2.94
N THR A 197 -4.74 4.17 -4.21
CA THR A 197 -5.92 4.83 -4.79
C THR A 197 -6.86 3.83 -5.47
N ALA A 198 -8.17 4.08 -5.36
CA ALA A 198 -9.20 3.48 -6.20
C ALA A 198 -10.53 4.26 -6.09
N GLY A 199 -11.37 4.20 -7.11
CA GLY A 199 -12.70 4.79 -7.08
C GLY A 199 -13.63 4.08 -6.10
N ASN A 200 -14.32 4.83 -5.25
CA ASN A 200 -15.42 4.34 -4.41
C ASN A 200 -16.77 4.90 -4.92
N PRO A 201 -17.80 4.09 -5.23
CA PRO A 201 -17.89 2.63 -5.04
C PRO A 201 -17.15 1.79 -6.09
N GLY A 202 -16.79 0.56 -5.71
CA GLY A 202 -16.48 -0.53 -6.64
C GLY A 202 -15.00 -0.84 -6.90
N ARG A 203 -14.06 -0.07 -6.32
CA ARG A 203 -12.62 -0.20 -6.52
C ARG A 203 -12.23 -0.11 -8.01
N ARG A 204 -12.83 0.87 -8.70
CA ARG A 204 -12.72 1.10 -10.15
C ARG A 204 -11.98 2.40 -10.46
N ASP A 205 -12.06 2.84 -11.71
CA ASP A 205 -11.44 4.05 -12.24
C ASP A 205 -11.70 5.30 -11.39
N LEU A 206 -10.76 6.25 -11.43
CA LEU A 206 -10.83 7.53 -10.71
C LEU A 206 -11.63 8.58 -11.51
N ASP A 207 -12.84 8.24 -11.92
CA ASP A 207 -13.69 9.07 -12.77
C ASP A 207 -14.83 9.76 -11.99
N ASP A 208 -15.82 10.29 -12.71
CA ASP A 208 -16.95 11.02 -12.14
C ASP A 208 -18.08 10.10 -11.62
N GLU A 209 -17.95 8.78 -11.76
CA GLU A 209 -18.92 7.81 -11.21
C GLU A 209 -18.60 7.41 -9.76
N GLN A 210 -17.44 7.82 -9.25
CA GLN A 210 -16.99 7.59 -7.88
C GLN A 210 -16.98 8.90 -7.06
N GLU A 211 -16.99 8.81 -5.74
CA GLU A 211 -17.29 9.94 -4.83
C GLU A 211 -16.06 10.74 -4.34
N LEU A 212 -14.84 10.26 -4.56
CA LEU A 212 -13.59 10.85 -4.07
C LEU A 212 -13.03 11.91 -5.03
N ASN A 213 -12.79 13.12 -4.53
CA ASN A 213 -12.05 14.14 -5.25
C ASN A 213 -10.52 13.89 -5.14
N TYR A 214 -9.99 12.98 -5.97
CA TYR A 214 -8.58 12.62 -5.94
C TYR A 214 -7.63 13.77 -6.21
N ARG A 215 -7.97 14.71 -7.12
CA ARG A 215 -7.16 15.92 -7.34
C ARG A 215 -7.05 16.77 -6.07
N GLY A 216 -8.14 16.90 -5.30
CA GLY A 216 -8.15 17.58 -4.00
C GLY A 216 -7.32 16.86 -2.94
N ILE A 217 -7.46 15.53 -2.87
CA ILE A 217 -6.71 14.67 -1.93
C ILE A 217 -5.21 14.73 -2.23
N MET A 218 -4.81 14.60 -3.49
CA MET A 218 -3.40 14.67 -3.89
C MET A 218 -2.78 16.03 -3.62
N LYS A 219 -3.52 17.14 -3.80
CA LYS A 219 -3.05 18.48 -3.38
C LYS A 219 -2.82 18.56 -1.87
N ALA A 220 -3.70 17.96 -1.07
CA ALA A 220 -3.52 17.90 0.37
C ALA A 220 -2.26 17.10 0.75
N ILE A 221 -2.07 15.91 0.14
CA ILE A 221 -0.87 15.07 0.33
C ILE A 221 0.41 15.82 -0.08
N ALA A 222 0.41 16.47 -1.25
CA ALA A 222 1.54 17.27 -1.72
C ALA A 222 1.86 18.43 -0.76
N SER A 223 0.84 19.12 -0.23
CA SER A 223 1.01 20.26 0.69
C SER A 223 1.64 19.87 2.03
N LEU A 224 1.56 18.59 2.40
CA LEU A 224 2.19 18.03 3.59
C LEU A 224 3.66 17.68 3.36
N GLY A 225 4.18 17.86 2.14
CA GLY A 225 5.57 17.55 1.79
C GLY A 225 5.82 16.06 1.54
N TYR A 226 4.79 15.29 1.17
CA TYR A 226 4.96 13.89 0.81
C TYR A 226 5.81 13.72 -0.44
N THR A 227 6.85 12.88 -0.34
CA THR A 227 7.79 12.59 -1.44
C THR A 227 7.86 11.10 -1.77
N GLY A 228 6.96 10.29 -1.19
CA GLY A 228 6.92 8.85 -1.41
C GLY A 228 6.19 8.48 -2.70
N TYR A 229 5.49 7.35 -2.65
CA TYR A 229 4.79 6.78 -3.80
C TYR A 229 3.27 6.79 -3.57
N VAL A 230 2.52 6.90 -4.66
CA VAL A 230 1.07 6.77 -4.72
C VAL A 230 0.75 5.67 -5.72
N GLY A 231 0.43 4.49 -5.19
CA GLY A 231 0.13 3.30 -5.98
C GLY A 231 -1.30 3.30 -6.49
N GLN A 232 -1.48 3.14 -7.79
CA GLN A 232 -2.81 2.99 -8.38
C GLN A 232 -3.25 1.53 -8.23
N GLU A 233 -4.26 1.28 -7.39
CA GLU A 233 -4.74 -0.06 -7.04
C GLU A 233 -6.25 -0.21 -7.29
N PHE A 234 -6.63 -0.01 -8.56
CA PHE A 234 -8.01 -0.11 -9.01
C PHE A 234 -8.16 -1.02 -10.22
N ILE A 235 -9.35 -1.61 -10.41
CA ILE A 235 -9.64 -2.48 -11.54
C ILE A 235 -10.30 -1.66 -12.66
N PRO A 236 -9.68 -1.49 -13.84
CA PRO A 236 -10.28 -0.74 -14.94
C PRO A 236 -11.66 -1.27 -15.35
N LYS A 237 -12.58 -0.36 -15.69
CA LYS A 237 -13.88 -0.69 -16.31
C LYS A 237 -13.76 -0.98 -17.80
N GLY A 238 -12.74 -0.44 -18.46
CA GLY A 238 -12.56 -0.50 -19.91
C GLY A 238 -11.10 -0.72 -20.31
N ASP A 239 -10.63 0.04 -21.31
CA ASP A 239 -9.25 -0.05 -21.79
C ASP A 239 -8.25 0.28 -20.68
N VAL A 240 -7.36 -0.66 -20.39
CA VAL A 240 -6.38 -0.56 -19.31
C VAL A 240 -5.46 0.64 -19.49
N PHE A 241 -5.01 0.92 -20.73
CA PHE A 241 -4.02 1.96 -20.99
C PHE A 241 -4.63 3.36 -20.88
N ALA A 242 -5.87 3.52 -21.34
CA ALA A 242 -6.65 4.74 -21.11
C ALA A 242 -6.89 4.97 -19.62
N ALA A 243 -7.26 3.92 -18.87
CA ALA A 243 -7.52 4.00 -17.44
C ALA A 243 -6.29 4.42 -16.63
N ILE A 244 -5.12 3.79 -16.84
CA ILE A 244 -3.89 4.16 -16.12
C ILE A 244 -3.39 5.55 -16.53
N ARG A 245 -3.62 5.99 -17.78
CA ARG A 245 -3.28 7.36 -18.20
C ARG A 245 -4.14 8.39 -17.48
N HIS A 246 -5.45 8.15 -17.45
CA HIS A 246 -6.39 9.02 -16.75
C HIS A 246 -6.08 9.11 -15.24
N ALA A 247 -5.83 7.98 -14.58
CA ALA A 247 -5.47 7.95 -13.17
C ALA A 247 -4.20 8.77 -12.87
N PHE A 248 -3.18 8.65 -13.75
CA PHE A 248 -1.94 9.42 -13.64
C PHE A 248 -2.20 10.94 -13.73
N GLU A 249 -3.03 11.37 -14.68
CA GLU A 249 -3.39 12.77 -14.91
C GLU A 249 -4.22 13.37 -13.76
N VAL A 250 -5.18 12.61 -13.22
CA VAL A 250 -5.99 13.02 -12.07
C VAL A 250 -5.11 13.24 -10.84
N CYS A 251 -4.15 12.35 -10.61
CA CYS A 251 -3.27 12.39 -9.44
C CYS A 251 -2.02 13.28 -9.60
N SER A 252 -1.77 13.83 -10.79
CA SER A 252 -0.67 14.76 -11.05
C SER A 252 -1.06 16.20 -10.64
N VAL A 253 -0.44 16.71 -9.57
CA VAL A 253 -0.72 18.05 -8.98
C VAL A 253 0.51 18.92 -8.74
#